data_AF-A0A7X9WLU4-F1
#
_entry.id   AF-A0A7X9WLU4-F1
#
_cell.length_a   1.000
_cell.length_b   1.000
_cell.length_c   1.000
_cell.angle_alpha   90.00
_cell.angle_beta   90.00
_cell.angle_gamma   90.00
#
_symmetry.space_group_name_H-M   'P 1'
#
loop_
_entity.id
_entity.type
_entity.pdbx_description
1 polymer ?
#
loop_
_entity_poly.entity_id
_entity_poly.type
_entity_poly.pdbx_seq_one_letter_code
_entity_poly.pdbx_strand_id
1 'polypeptide(L)'
;MRTILGLAAIAALSAPLPAAASDWWRVTTNDTSTAYIDIDSLKTDGPWIRAEHTLIYRSPSEQTRVKTVHARVEFNCPKRVSRYRLFRAIDLDGRELHNMTDPDDLAEHPAQKNTIGGDVLDFVCGISRERAVRVANPLTDRP
;
A
#
# COMPACT_ATOMS: atom_id res chain seq x y z
N MET A 1 38.44 53.53 12.97
CA MET A 1 39.16 52.25 12.83
C MET A 1 38.17 51.12 13.13
N ARG A 2 37.96 50.24 12.13
CA ARG A 2 37.42 48.87 12.18
C ARG A 2 36.00 48.62 12.74
N THR A 3 35.07 48.66 11.79
CA THR A 3 33.88 47.82 11.63
C THR A 3 34.13 46.35 11.98
N ILE A 4 33.24 45.72 12.75
CA ILE A 4 33.03 44.27 12.72
C ILE A 4 31.51 44.05 12.60
N LEU A 5 31.05 43.84 11.36
CA LEU A 5 29.76 43.21 11.08
C LEU A 5 29.87 41.74 11.51
N GLY A 6 29.13 41.37 12.55
CA GLY A 6 28.92 39.96 12.87
C GLY A 6 27.88 39.36 11.92
N LEU A 7 28.33 38.53 10.98
CA LEU A 7 27.44 37.64 10.23
C LEU A 7 26.83 36.62 11.21
N ALA A 8 25.55 36.76 11.51
CA ALA A 8 24.76 35.67 12.06
C ALA A 8 24.48 34.67 10.94
N ALA A 9 25.26 33.59 10.89
CA ALA A 9 24.97 32.45 10.03
C ALA A 9 23.69 31.76 10.55
N ILE A 10 22.58 31.92 9.81
CA ILE A 10 21.37 31.14 10.03
C ILE A 10 21.71 29.71 9.58
N ALA A 11 22.05 28.85 10.54
CA ALA A 11 22.12 27.42 10.31
C ALA A 11 20.70 26.94 10.01
N ALA A 12 20.38 26.78 8.73
CA ALA A 12 19.18 26.07 8.31
C ALA A 12 19.29 24.64 8.84
N LEU A 13 18.49 24.32 9.88
CA LEU A 13 18.35 22.96 10.34
C LEU A 13 17.84 22.12 9.16
N SER A 14 18.69 21.25 8.65
CA SER A 14 18.31 20.11 7.82
C SER A 14 17.51 19.13 8.67
N ALA A 15 16.30 19.52 9.10
CA ALA A 15 15.38 18.57 9.70
C ALA A 15 15.07 17.52 8.62
N PRO A 16 15.29 16.22 8.88
CA PRO A 16 14.80 15.20 7.97
C PRO A 16 13.30 15.44 7.81
N LEU A 17 12.86 15.70 6.58
CA LEU A 17 11.43 15.67 6.26
C LEU A 17 10.93 14.33 6.79
N PRO A 18 9.88 14.29 7.63
CA PRO A 18 9.29 13.02 8.00
C PRO A 18 8.96 12.31 6.69
N ALA A 19 9.51 11.11 6.49
CA ALA A 19 8.98 10.19 5.50
C ALA A 19 7.48 10.21 5.72
N ALA A 20 6.70 10.57 4.69
CA ALA A 20 5.26 10.77 4.82
C ALA A 20 4.70 9.64 5.69
N ALA A 21 4.15 9.99 6.85
CA ALA A 21 3.67 8.99 7.79
C ALA A 21 2.55 8.24 7.08
N SER A 22 2.77 6.96 6.76
CA SER A 22 1.71 6.12 6.20
C SER A 22 0.68 5.81 7.28
N ASP A 23 -0.59 5.77 6.89
CA ASP A 23 -1.68 5.37 7.76
C ASP A 23 -2.23 4.01 7.33
N TRP A 24 -1.64 2.94 7.86
CA TRP A 24 -1.94 1.58 7.45
C TRP A 24 -3.16 1.02 8.17
N TRP A 25 -4.04 0.38 7.39
CA TRP A 25 -5.23 -0.30 7.88
C TRP A 25 -5.23 -1.75 7.43
N ARG A 26 -5.34 -2.69 8.38
CA ARG A 26 -5.63 -4.09 8.12
C ARG A 26 -7.09 -4.21 7.70
N VAL A 27 -7.32 -4.60 6.45
CA VAL A 27 -8.65 -4.66 5.85
C VAL A 27 -9.32 -6.01 6.09
N THR A 28 -8.60 -7.09 5.83
CA THR A 28 -9.14 -8.45 5.92
C THR A 28 -8.03 -9.47 6.16
N THR A 29 -8.41 -10.61 6.71
CA THR A 29 -7.54 -11.72 7.10
C THR A 29 -8.25 -13.03 6.79
N ASN A 30 -7.60 -13.90 6.02
CA ASN A 30 -8.00 -15.30 5.85
C ASN A 30 -6.87 -16.26 6.22
N ASP A 31 -7.09 -17.56 6.14
CA ASP A 31 -6.11 -18.59 6.55
C ASP A 31 -4.73 -18.46 5.87
N THR A 32 -4.67 -17.86 4.69
CA THR A 32 -3.44 -17.79 3.89
C THR A 32 -2.79 -16.42 3.86
N SER A 33 -3.55 -15.34 4.01
CA SER A 33 -3.03 -13.98 3.83
C SER A 33 -3.82 -12.88 4.53
N THR A 34 -3.13 -11.77 4.79
CA THR A 34 -3.69 -10.53 5.34
C THR A 34 -3.47 -9.38 4.37
N ALA A 35 -4.51 -8.60 4.12
CA ALA A 35 -4.44 -7.44 3.24
C ALA A 35 -4.51 -6.13 4.03
N TYR A 36 -3.70 -5.17 3.60
CA TYR A 36 -3.54 -3.85 4.19
C TYR A 36 -3.63 -2.77 3.12
N ILE A 37 -4.18 -1.61 3.50
CA ILE A 37 -4.25 -0.41 2.66
C ILE A 37 -3.64 0.76 3.42
N ASP A 38 -2.81 1.56 2.74
CA ASP A 38 -2.39 2.87 3.25
C ASP A 38 -3.48 3.88 2.90
N ILE A 39 -4.24 4.35 3.89
CA ILE A 39 -5.39 5.23 3.63
C ILE A 39 -4.93 6.62 3.15
N ASP A 40 -3.75 7.07 3.56
CA ASP A 40 -3.17 8.35 3.14
C ASP A 40 -2.72 8.31 1.67
N SER A 41 -2.58 7.11 1.10
CA SER A 41 -2.27 6.92 -0.32
C SER A 41 -3.48 7.06 -1.24
N LEU A 42 -4.70 7.13 -0.69
CA LEU A 42 -5.93 7.17 -1.49
C LEU A 42 -6.00 8.45 -2.34
N LYS A 43 -6.06 8.26 -3.66
CA LYS A 43 -6.19 9.35 -4.63
C LYS A 43 -7.27 9.03 -5.65
N THR A 44 -8.28 9.89 -5.75
CA THR A 44 -9.35 9.75 -6.75
C THR A 44 -8.96 10.40 -8.06
N ASP A 45 -9.19 9.71 -9.17
CA ASP A 45 -9.01 10.18 -10.54
C ASP A 45 -10.17 9.66 -11.41
N GLY A 46 -11.15 10.54 -11.65
CA GLY A 46 -12.40 10.15 -12.30
C GLY A 46 -13.12 9.02 -11.53
N PRO A 47 -13.50 7.91 -12.20
CA PRO A 47 -14.18 6.79 -11.54
C PRO A 47 -13.20 5.85 -10.81
N TRP A 48 -11.90 6.13 -10.83
CA TRP A 48 -10.86 5.29 -10.23
C TRP A 48 -10.39 5.88 -8.92
N ILE A 49 -10.14 5.01 -7.94
CA ILE A 49 -9.47 5.34 -6.68
C ILE A 49 -8.16 4.55 -6.66
N ARG A 50 -7.04 5.25 -6.59
CA ARG A 50 -5.71 4.67 -6.46
C ARG A 50 -5.38 4.46 -4.99
N ALA A 51 -4.77 3.32 -4.64
CA ALA A 51 -4.26 3.04 -3.30
C ALA A 51 -2.95 2.25 -3.37
N GLU A 52 -2.09 2.45 -2.36
CA GLU A 52 -1.02 1.53 -2.01
C GLU A 52 -1.57 0.41 -1.12
N HIS A 53 -1.27 -0.82 -1.51
CA HIS A 53 -1.79 -2.06 -0.96
C HIS A 53 -0.63 -2.97 -0.60
N THR A 54 -0.70 -3.62 0.56
CA THR A 54 0.24 -4.66 0.96
C THR A 54 -0.52 -5.93 1.29
N LEU A 55 -0.10 -7.06 0.72
CA LEU A 55 -0.58 -8.39 1.06
C LEU A 55 0.55 -9.19 1.71
N ILE A 56 0.28 -9.80 2.86
CA ILE A 56 1.24 -10.66 3.57
C ILE A 56 0.71 -12.08 3.62
N TYR A 57 1.47 -13.03 3.10
CA TYR A 57 1.16 -14.45 3.18
C TYR A 57 1.61 -15.03 4.54
N ARG A 58 0.67 -15.68 5.25
CA ARG A 58 0.93 -16.35 6.53
C ARG A 58 1.69 -17.65 6.34
N SER A 59 1.23 -18.45 5.37
CA SER A 59 1.79 -19.74 5.00
C SER A 59 2.20 -19.69 3.52
N PRO A 60 3.32 -19.00 3.19
CA PRO A 60 3.82 -18.98 1.83
C PRO A 60 4.11 -20.42 1.38
N SER A 61 3.64 -20.80 0.20
CA SER A 61 3.92 -22.15 -0.30
C SER A 61 5.40 -22.25 -0.67
N GLU A 62 5.97 -23.44 -0.50
CA GLU A 62 7.35 -23.73 -0.96
C GLU A 62 7.53 -23.47 -2.46
N GLN A 63 6.44 -23.57 -3.24
CA GLN A 63 6.46 -23.37 -4.68
C GLN A 63 6.53 -21.90 -5.09
N THR A 64 5.76 -21.01 -4.45
CA THR A 64 5.77 -19.59 -4.81
C THR A 64 6.82 -18.82 -4.03
N ARG A 65 7.14 -19.25 -2.80
CA ARG A 65 8.00 -18.56 -1.81
C ARG A 65 7.62 -17.09 -1.53
N VAL A 66 6.54 -16.56 -2.13
CA VAL A 66 6.10 -15.18 -1.99
C VAL A 66 5.63 -14.94 -0.56
N LYS A 67 6.33 -14.08 0.16
CA LYS A 67 5.98 -13.67 1.52
C LYS A 67 5.12 -12.42 1.53
N THR A 68 5.49 -11.44 0.71
CA THR A 68 4.86 -10.13 0.69
C THR A 68 4.63 -9.67 -0.74
N VAL A 69 3.48 -9.03 -0.98
CA VAL A 69 3.22 -8.29 -2.21
C VAL A 69 2.97 -6.84 -1.84
N HIS A 70 3.68 -5.92 -2.48
CA HIS A 70 3.37 -4.50 -2.48
C HIS A 70 2.80 -4.13 -3.83
N ALA A 71 1.69 -3.41 -3.85
CA ALA A 71 1.01 -3.06 -5.08
C ALA A 71 0.42 -1.66 -5.00
N ARG A 72 0.49 -0.94 -6.13
CA ARG A 72 -0.35 0.22 -6.39
C ARG A 72 -1.50 -0.24 -7.24
N VAL A 73 -2.72 -0.10 -6.74
CA VAL A 73 -3.92 -0.62 -7.37
C VAL A 73 -4.89 0.53 -7.62
N GLU A 74 -5.51 0.54 -8.79
CA GLU A 74 -6.64 1.43 -9.08
C GLU A 74 -7.94 0.63 -9.03
N PHE A 75 -8.91 1.13 -8.27
CA PHE A 75 -10.21 0.50 -8.05
C PHE A 75 -11.31 1.32 -8.71
N ASN A 76 -12.20 0.67 -9.45
CA ASN A 76 -13.41 1.29 -9.96
C ASN A 76 -14.61 0.75 -9.18
N CYS A 77 -15.12 1.54 -8.24
CA CYS A 77 -16.18 1.13 -7.33
C CYS A 77 -17.50 0.77 -8.05
N PRO A 78 -18.01 1.58 -9.00
CA PRO A 78 -19.23 1.23 -9.73
C PRO A 78 -19.10 -0.07 -10.54
N LYS A 79 -17.96 -0.31 -11.18
CA LYS A 79 -17.72 -1.50 -12.00
C LYS A 79 -17.27 -2.72 -11.19
N ARG A 80 -16.86 -2.54 -9.93
CA ARG A 80 -16.21 -3.56 -9.08
C ARG A 80 -15.01 -4.24 -9.74
N VAL A 81 -14.18 -3.46 -10.41
CA VAL A 81 -12.93 -3.95 -11.01
C VAL A 81 -11.74 -3.24 -10.38
N SER A 82 -10.58 -3.87 -10.49
CA SER A 82 -9.29 -3.31 -10.10
C SER A 82 -8.26 -3.50 -11.20
N ARG A 83 -7.21 -2.68 -11.24
CA ARG A 83 -6.07 -2.86 -12.14
C ARG A 83 -4.79 -2.50 -11.44
N TYR A 84 -3.72 -3.25 -11.72
CA TYR A 84 -2.41 -3.04 -11.08
C TYR A 84 -1.62 -1.99 -11.87
N ARG A 85 -1.18 -0.94 -11.16
CA ARG A 85 -0.19 0.03 -11.65
C ARG A 85 1.20 -0.32 -11.18
N LEU A 86 1.31 -0.95 -10.02
CA LEU A 86 2.56 -1.51 -9.54
C LEU A 86 2.26 -2.84 -8.89
N PHE A 87 3.12 -3.81 -9.10
CA PHE A 87 3.09 -5.09 -8.42
C PHE A 87 4.52 -5.54 -8.15
N ARG A 88 4.85 -5.74 -6.87
CA ARG A 88 6.16 -6.19 -6.42
C ARG A 88 6.00 -7.35 -5.46
N ALA A 89 6.49 -8.52 -5.82
CA ALA A 89 6.49 -9.71 -4.97
C ALA A 89 7.87 -9.92 -4.34
N ILE A 90 7.90 -10.14 -3.03
CA ILE A 90 9.10 -10.36 -2.21
C ILE A 90 9.00 -11.74 -1.57
N ASP A 91 10.06 -12.54 -1.64
CA ASP A 91 10.12 -13.88 -1.06
C ASP A 91 10.45 -13.91 0.44
N LEU A 92 10.49 -15.11 1.00
CA LEU A 92 10.88 -15.39 2.39
C LEU A 92 12.29 -14.88 2.76
N ASP A 93 13.21 -14.79 1.80
CA ASP A 93 14.59 -14.34 2.00
C ASP A 93 14.72 -12.81 1.81
N GLY A 94 13.61 -12.12 1.54
CA GLY A 94 13.58 -10.69 1.24
C GLY A 94 13.98 -10.34 -0.19
N ARG A 95 14.08 -11.32 -1.09
CA ARG A 95 14.44 -11.11 -2.49
C ARG A 95 13.20 -10.76 -3.30
N GLU A 96 13.37 -9.83 -4.24
CA GLU A 96 12.34 -9.52 -5.22
C GLU A 96 12.22 -10.65 -6.24
N LEU A 97 11.04 -11.25 -6.33
CA LEU A 97 10.73 -12.32 -7.30
C LEU A 97 10.14 -11.77 -8.59
N HIS A 98 9.33 -10.72 -8.46
CA HIS A 98 8.62 -10.13 -9.58
C HIS A 98 8.39 -8.65 -9.32
N ASN A 99 8.48 -7.86 -10.39
CA ASN A 99 8.25 -6.43 -10.36
C ASN A 99 7.68 -5.99 -11.70
N MET A 100 6.53 -5.34 -11.62
CA MET A 100 5.83 -4.72 -12.73
C MET A 100 5.45 -3.31 -12.31
N THR A 101 5.80 -2.32 -13.13
CA THR A 101 5.48 -0.91 -12.89
C THR A 101 4.89 -0.32 -14.16
N ASP A 102 3.74 0.33 -14.01
CA ASP A 102 2.91 0.96 -15.03
C ASP A 102 2.86 0.17 -16.35
N PRO A 103 2.29 -1.06 -16.32
CA PRO A 103 2.26 -1.90 -17.51
C PRO A 103 1.47 -1.23 -18.64
N ASP A 104 1.93 -1.41 -19.88
CA ASP A 104 1.31 -0.87 -21.08
C ASP A 104 -0.14 -1.35 -21.25
N ASP A 105 -0.41 -2.60 -20.85
CA ASP A 105 -1.75 -3.16 -20.77
C ASP A 105 -2.22 -3.24 -19.32
N LEU A 106 -3.28 -2.48 -19.02
CA LEU A 106 -3.90 -2.41 -17.71
C LEU A 106 -5.13 -3.28 -17.68
N ALA A 107 -4.92 -4.59 -17.64
CA ALA A 107 -6.00 -5.56 -17.54
C ALA A 107 -6.87 -5.25 -16.31
N GLU A 108 -8.18 -5.16 -16.53
CA GLU A 108 -9.17 -5.04 -15.45
C GLU A 108 -9.42 -6.43 -14.84
N HIS A 109 -9.28 -6.52 -13.53
CA HIS A 109 -9.54 -7.71 -12.74
C HIS A 109 -10.83 -7.52 -11.92
N PRO A 110 -11.90 -8.29 -12.18
CA PRO A 110 -13.11 -8.25 -11.38
C PRO A 110 -12.85 -8.63 -9.92
N ALA A 111 -13.34 -7.81 -8.99
CA ALA A 111 -13.26 -8.09 -7.56
C ALA A 111 -14.46 -8.94 -7.11
N GLN A 112 -14.22 -10.23 -6.91
CA GLN A 112 -15.24 -11.16 -6.44
C GLN A 112 -15.56 -10.93 -4.97
N LYS A 113 -16.86 -10.98 -4.61
CA LYS A 113 -17.28 -10.95 -3.20
C LYS A 113 -16.68 -12.13 -2.42
N ASN A 114 -16.47 -11.95 -1.12
CA ASN A 114 -15.90 -12.97 -0.22
C ASN A 114 -14.48 -13.42 -0.63
N THR A 115 -13.75 -12.57 -1.35
CA THR A 115 -12.31 -12.74 -1.61
C THR A 115 -11.57 -11.56 -1.02
N ILE A 116 -10.25 -11.71 -0.79
CA ILE A 116 -9.40 -10.60 -0.35
C ILE A 116 -9.55 -9.39 -1.27
N GLY A 117 -9.56 -9.59 -2.59
CA GLY A 117 -9.74 -8.50 -3.56
C GLY A 117 -11.10 -7.82 -3.44
N GLY A 118 -12.17 -8.58 -3.14
CA GLY A 118 -13.50 -8.04 -2.87
C GLY A 118 -13.55 -7.19 -1.60
N ASP A 119 -12.98 -7.70 -0.50
CA ASP A 119 -12.94 -6.99 0.78
C ASP A 119 -12.11 -5.71 0.68
N VAL A 120 -10.97 -5.76 0.00
CA VAL A 120 -10.13 -4.58 -0.27
C VAL A 120 -10.89 -3.56 -1.10
N LEU A 121 -11.58 -3.98 -2.16
CA LEU A 121 -12.40 -3.07 -2.95
C LEU A 121 -13.51 -2.44 -2.09
N ASP A 122 -14.24 -3.24 -1.30
CA ASP A 122 -15.32 -2.73 -0.45
C ASP A 122 -14.80 -1.74 0.60
N PHE A 123 -13.60 -1.96 1.14
CA PHE A 123 -12.94 -1.01 2.05
C PHE A 123 -12.59 0.32 1.35
N VAL A 124 -11.92 0.25 0.19
CA VAL A 124 -11.53 1.43 -0.60
C VAL A 124 -12.77 2.24 -1.00
N CYS A 125 -13.84 1.56 -1.40
CA CYS A 125 -15.12 2.14 -1.79
C CYS A 125 -15.97 2.64 -0.60
N GLY A 126 -15.48 2.54 0.64
CA GLY A 126 -16.16 3.07 1.83
C GLY A 126 -17.31 2.21 2.36
N ILE A 127 -17.49 0.99 1.84
CA ILE A 127 -18.59 0.09 2.21
C ILE A 127 -18.31 -0.63 3.54
N SER A 128 -17.03 -0.85 3.88
CA SER A 128 -16.67 -1.66 5.05
C SER A 128 -15.51 -1.11 5.89
N ARG A 129 -15.34 0.22 5.93
CA ARG A 129 -14.23 0.86 6.66
C ARG A 129 -14.26 0.56 8.17
N GLU A 130 -15.44 0.40 8.73
CA GLU A 130 -15.67 0.09 10.14
C GLU A 130 -15.17 -1.28 10.57
N ARG A 131 -14.96 -2.21 9.64
CA ARG A 131 -14.40 -3.55 9.91
C ARG A 131 -12.86 -3.57 9.94
N ALA A 132 -12.22 -2.54 9.42
CA ALA A 132 -10.76 -2.49 9.32
C ALA A 132 -10.13 -2.03 10.63
N VAL A 133 -8.89 -2.45 10.86
CA VAL A 133 -8.12 -2.13 12.07
C VAL A 133 -6.90 -1.31 11.67
N ARG A 134 -6.76 -0.11 12.24
CA ARG A 134 -5.56 0.70 12.08
C ARG A 134 -4.36 0.00 12.71
N VAL A 135 -3.24 -0.08 11.99
CA VAL A 135 -2.00 -0.74 12.42
C VAL A 135 -0.80 0.18 12.23
N ALA A 136 0.22 0.04 13.08
CA ALA A 136 1.43 0.85 12.97
C ALA A 136 2.28 0.48 11.75
N ASN A 137 2.40 -0.83 11.46
CA ASN A 137 3.20 -1.34 10.35
C ASN A 137 2.68 -2.73 9.93
N PRO A 138 2.26 -2.92 8.66
CA PRO A 138 1.80 -4.21 8.15
C PRO A 138 2.80 -5.36 8.37
N LEU A 139 4.10 -5.10 8.23
CA LEU A 139 5.14 -6.13 8.26
C LEU A 139 5.38 -6.71 9.65
N THR A 140 5.00 -5.97 10.70
CA THR A 140 5.16 -6.39 12.11
C THR A 140 3.82 -6.70 12.78
N ASP A 141 2.71 -6.47 12.09
CA ASP A 141 1.37 -6.74 12.60
C ASP A 141 1.13 -8.25 12.77
N ARG A 142 0.40 -8.61 13.83
CA ARG A 142 0.05 -9.99 14.18
C ARG A 142 -1.46 -10.09 14.36
N PRO A 143 -2.21 -10.38 13.28
CA PRO A 143 -3.67 -10.51 13.30
C PRO A 143 -4.16 -11.72 14.07
#